data_AF-A0A6B9ZNZ2-F1
#
_entry.id   AF-A0A6B9ZNZ2-F1
#
_cell.length_a   1.000
_cell.length_b   1.000
_cell.length_c   1.000
_cell.angle_alpha   90.00
_cell.angle_beta   90.00
_cell.angle_gamma   90.00
#
_symmetry.space_group_name_H-M   'P 1'
#
loop_
_entity.id
_entity.type
_entity.pdbx_description
1 polymer ?
#
loop_
_entity_poly.entity_id
_entity_poly.type
_entity_poly.pdbx_seq_one_letter_code
_entity_poly.pdbx_strand_id
1 'polypeptide(L)'
;MKYRKVYICSEHTNDMLELNSYWPLFTEVNDIIYNTPGLSVPDNLLGQADFVIKGNDGLLLIVAVKKNLDEKLATFEPPASPSTFTMLYGKRYDMDIRNDSHNLIHSIGVLLKILETEQEKNGSVWFYNMSAVDDINLRILRLIKRAGEAVTLDAIADTIKMAYAHQLPSNDELWERLALLRANYFIADSLAEGGVVKWYPTEKSIRIQPI
;
A
#
# COMPACT_ATOMS: atom_id res chain seq x y z
N MET A 1 -13.44 11.95 9.24
CA MET A 1 -12.14 11.87 8.54
C MET A 1 -12.30 10.96 7.33
N LYS A 2 -11.69 11.29 6.18
CA LYS A 2 -11.63 10.36 5.04
C LYS A 2 -10.62 9.24 5.37
N TYR A 3 -11.03 7.99 5.23
CA TYR A 3 -10.13 6.83 5.35
C TYR A 3 -9.02 6.94 4.29
N ARG A 4 -7.75 6.87 4.72
CA ARG A 4 -6.61 6.78 3.79
C ARG A 4 -5.90 5.46 4.01
N LYS A 5 -5.56 4.81 2.91
CA LYS A 5 -4.83 3.55 2.89
C LYS A 5 -3.70 3.67 1.89
N VAL A 6 -2.49 3.26 2.29
CA VAL A 6 -1.29 3.29 1.45
C VAL A 6 -0.62 1.93 1.51
N TYR A 7 -0.17 1.42 0.37
CA TYR A 7 0.75 0.28 0.34
C TYR A 7 2.14 0.76 -0.02
N ILE A 8 3.13 0.34 0.76
CA ILE A 8 4.54 0.49 0.46
C ILE A 8 5.01 -0.81 -0.19
N CYS A 9 5.54 -0.73 -1.40
CA CYS A 9 5.97 -1.89 -2.17
C CYS A 9 7.44 -1.76 -2.57
N SER A 10 8.19 -2.85 -2.40
CA SER A 10 9.50 -3.01 -2.99
C SER A 10 9.40 -3.18 -4.52
N GLU A 11 10.41 -2.68 -5.25
CA GLU A 11 10.56 -2.96 -6.68
C GLU A 11 11.04 -4.40 -6.92
N HIS A 12 12.03 -4.87 -6.15
CA HIS A 12 12.74 -6.14 -6.39
C HIS A 12 12.29 -7.34 -5.55
N THR A 13 11.48 -7.14 -4.52
CA THR A 13 10.93 -8.21 -3.67
C THR A 13 9.41 -8.13 -3.65
N ASN A 14 8.78 -9.20 -3.15
CA ASN A 14 7.34 -9.23 -2.91
C ASN A 14 6.97 -8.65 -1.54
N ASP A 15 7.92 -8.01 -0.84
CA ASP A 15 7.66 -7.42 0.46
C ASP A 15 6.76 -6.18 0.28
N MET A 16 5.74 -6.09 1.14
CA MET A 16 4.77 -5.01 1.12
C MET A 16 4.35 -4.67 2.54
N LEU A 17 4.12 -3.38 2.79
CA LEU A 17 3.58 -2.87 4.05
C LEU A 17 2.30 -2.09 3.81
N GLU A 18 1.26 -2.39 4.57
CA GLU A 18 -0.01 -1.66 4.54
C GLU A 18 -0.04 -0.59 5.64
N LEU A 19 -0.36 0.65 5.27
CA LEU A 19 -0.60 1.75 6.19
C LEU A 19 -2.07 2.15 6.17
N ASN A 20 -2.70 2.19 7.34
CA ASN A 20 -4.07 2.67 7.52
C ASN A 20 -4.08 3.95 8.35
N SER A 21 -4.77 5.01 7.90
CA SER A 21 -4.78 6.32 8.57
C SER A 21 -5.39 6.34 9.98
N TYR A 22 -6.06 5.26 10.39
CA TYR A 22 -6.58 5.10 11.75
C TYR A 22 -5.58 4.43 12.70
N TRP A 23 -4.42 4.00 12.19
CA TRP A 23 -3.42 3.27 12.96
C TRP A 23 -2.18 4.13 13.22
N PRO A 24 -1.52 3.98 14.39
CA PRO A 24 -0.32 4.76 14.74
C PRO A 24 0.79 4.71 13.69
N LEU A 25 0.92 3.58 12.99
CA LEU A 25 1.94 3.39 11.96
C LEU A 25 1.83 4.40 10.82
N PHE A 26 0.62 4.78 10.41
CA PHE A 26 0.46 5.78 9.34
C PHE A 26 1.00 7.14 9.78
N THR A 27 0.64 7.58 10.99
CA THR A 27 1.13 8.83 11.56
C THR A 27 2.65 8.81 11.69
N GLU A 28 3.21 7.71 12.20
CA GLU A 28 4.65 7.60 12.37
C GLU A 28 5.41 7.68 11.04
N VAL A 29 4.96 6.94 10.02
CA VAL A 29 5.60 6.99 8.71
C VAL A 29 5.43 8.37 8.06
N ASN A 30 4.28 9.01 8.24
CA ASN A 30 4.05 10.38 7.78
C ASN A 30 5.02 11.37 8.45
N ASP A 31 5.18 11.26 9.76
CA ASP A 31 6.06 12.12 10.54
C ASP A 31 7.53 11.89 10.18
N ILE A 32 7.95 10.65 9.94
CA ILE A 32 9.31 10.35 9.45
C ILE A 32 9.53 11.02 8.10
N ILE A 33 8.63 10.84 7.13
CA ILE A 33 8.77 11.43 5.78
C ILE A 33 8.82 12.95 5.87
N TYR A 34 7.89 13.57 6.61
CA TYR A 34 7.79 15.02 6.74
C TYR A 34 8.99 15.64 7.47
N ASN A 35 9.51 14.96 8.48
CA ASN A 35 10.61 15.48 9.28
C ASN A 35 12.00 15.08 8.76
N THR A 36 12.10 14.38 7.61
CA THR A 36 13.39 14.01 7.00
C THR A 36 13.92 15.16 6.14
N PRO A 37 14.96 15.90 6.57
CA PRO A 37 15.43 17.07 5.84
C PRO A 37 16.07 16.67 4.50
N GLY A 38 15.76 17.43 3.45
CA GLY A 38 16.34 17.22 2.12
C GLY A 38 15.71 16.08 1.32
N LEU A 39 14.67 15.42 1.85
CA LEU A 39 13.89 14.44 1.11
C LEU A 39 13.11 15.14 -0.02
N SER A 40 13.26 14.68 -1.26
CA SER A 40 12.64 15.30 -2.44
C SER A 40 11.18 14.88 -2.64
N VAL A 41 10.44 14.73 -1.55
CA VAL A 41 9.02 14.33 -1.55
C VAL A 41 8.18 15.53 -1.13
N PRO A 42 7.20 15.97 -1.94
CA PRO A 42 6.31 17.06 -1.57
C PRO A 42 5.59 16.80 -0.24
N ASP A 43 5.42 17.87 0.55
CA ASP A 43 4.78 17.81 1.86
C ASP A 43 3.38 17.16 1.79
N ASN A 44 3.06 16.32 2.77
CA ASN A 44 1.74 15.71 2.97
C ASN A 44 1.25 14.74 1.87
N LEU A 45 2.11 14.23 0.98
CA LEU A 45 1.67 13.30 -0.07
C LEU A 45 1.16 11.94 0.45
N LEU A 46 1.55 11.53 1.67
CA LEU A 46 1.16 10.22 2.19
C LEU A 46 -0.38 10.11 2.32
N GLY A 47 -0.94 9.16 1.57
CA GLY A 47 -2.38 8.94 1.48
C GLY A 47 -3.14 9.99 0.66
N GLN A 48 -2.44 10.83 -0.11
CA GLN A 48 -3.02 11.79 -1.04
C GLN A 48 -2.69 11.47 -2.50
N ALA A 49 -1.46 11.04 -2.79
CA ALA A 49 -1.04 10.63 -4.13
C ALA A 49 -0.04 9.47 -4.06
N ASP A 50 0.17 8.83 -5.21
CA ASP A 50 1.27 7.90 -5.38
C ASP A 50 2.59 8.66 -5.44
N PHE A 51 3.64 8.10 -4.84
CA PHE A 51 5.01 8.63 -5.01
C PHE A 51 6.03 7.51 -4.90
N VAL A 52 7.27 7.81 -5.29
CA VAL A 52 8.37 6.86 -5.34
C VAL A 52 9.60 7.44 -4.64
N ILE A 53 10.27 6.61 -3.85
CA ILE A 53 11.54 6.91 -3.21
C ILE A 53 12.64 6.13 -3.91
N LYS A 54 13.72 6.81 -4.30
CA LYS A 54 14.87 6.19 -4.96
C LYS A 54 16.16 6.97 -4.72
N GLY A 55 17.31 6.30 -4.86
CA GLY A 55 18.63 6.93 -4.76
C GLY A 55 18.84 7.64 -3.42
N ASN A 56 19.29 8.90 -3.46
CA ASN A 56 19.62 9.65 -2.25
C ASN A 56 18.42 9.84 -1.30
N ASP A 57 17.20 9.96 -1.82
CA ASP A 57 16.00 10.04 -0.99
C ASP A 57 15.79 8.74 -0.18
N GLY A 58 16.14 7.59 -0.77
CA GLY A 58 16.13 6.30 -0.08
C GLY A 58 17.11 6.26 1.09
N LEU A 59 18.34 6.72 0.87
CA LEU A 59 19.36 6.81 1.94
C LEU A 59 18.93 7.72 3.09
N LEU A 60 18.39 8.91 2.78
CA LEU A 60 17.89 9.85 3.78
C LEU A 60 16.77 9.21 4.62
N LEU A 61 15.83 8.54 3.95
CA LEU A 61 14.71 7.90 4.62
C LEU A 61 15.16 6.69 5.47
N ILE A 62 16.13 5.89 5.01
CA ILE A 62 16.72 4.80 5.80
C ILE A 62 17.28 5.32 7.12
N VAL A 63 18.06 6.41 7.08
CA VAL A 63 18.66 7.00 8.29
C VAL A 63 17.57 7.47 9.25
N ALA A 64 16.53 8.14 8.75
CA ALA A 64 15.43 8.63 9.56
C ALA A 64 14.59 7.49 10.18
N VAL A 65 14.24 6.48 9.38
CA VAL A 65 13.50 5.29 9.85
C VAL A 65 14.31 4.53 10.89
N LYS A 66 15.61 4.32 10.66
CA LYS A 66 16.50 3.63 11.60
C LYS A 66 16.60 4.37 12.94
N LYS A 67 16.80 5.69 12.90
CA LYS A 67 16.80 6.53 14.11
C LYS A 67 15.49 6.39 14.89
N ASN A 68 14.35 6.48 14.21
CA ASN A 68 13.04 6.33 14.84
C ASN A 68 12.83 4.94 15.46
N LEU A 69 13.27 3.89 14.77
CA LEU A 69 13.24 2.53 15.27
C LEU A 69 14.10 2.39 16.53
N ASP A 70 15.33 2.91 16.54
CA ASP A 70 16.22 2.89 17.69
C ASP A 70 15.64 3.62 18.90
N GLU A 71 15.01 4.79 18.69
CA GLU A 71 14.32 5.55 19.74
C GLU A 71 13.17 4.75 20.35
N LYS A 72 12.31 4.13 19.52
CA LYS A 72 11.21 3.28 20.01
C LYS A 72 11.71 2.03 20.73
N LEU A 73 12.78 1.42 20.24
CA LEU A 73 13.41 0.26 20.88
C LEU A 73 14.04 0.62 22.23
N ALA A 74 14.50 1.87 22.42
CA ALA A 74 15.07 2.34 23.68
C ALA A 74 13.99 2.52 24.76
N THR A 75 12.80 2.97 24.38
CA THR A 75 11.68 3.20 25.31
C THR A 75 10.73 2.02 25.46
N PHE A 76 10.90 0.96 24.67
CA PHE A 76 10.06 -0.23 24.74
C PHE A 76 10.41 -1.09 25.97
N GLU A 77 9.47 -1.19 26.90
CA GLU A 77 9.54 -2.14 28.01
C GLU A 77 8.85 -3.45 27.60
N PRO A 78 9.55 -4.60 27.57
CA PRO A 78 8.92 -5.87 27.27
C PRO A 78 7.88 -6.22 28.36
N PRO A 79 6.73 -6.82 28.01
CA PRO A 79 5.74 -7.23 28.99
C PRO A 79 6.34 -8.19 30.02
N ALA A 80 5.90 -8.09 31.28
CA ALA A 80 6.44 -8.88 32.38
C ALA A 80 6.01 -10.36 32.41
N SER A 81 5.24 -10.86 31.43
CA SER A 81 4.60 -12.19 31.48
C SER A 81 5.29 -13.23 30.59
N PRO A 82 5.48 -14.51 31.02
CA PRO A 82 6.66 -15.27 30.63
C PRO A 82 6.50 -16.34 29.53
N SER A 83 5.33 -16.60 28.97
CA SER A 83 5.10 -17.90 28.32
C SER A 83 5.55 -18.03 26.87
N THR A 84 5.75 -16.93 26.14
CA THR A 84 5.98 -16.98 24.68
C THR A 84 6.71 -15.73 24.22
N PHE A 85 8.04 -15.82 24.03
CA PHE A 85 8.81 -14.71 23.48
C PHE A 85 9.54 -15.07 22.17
N THR A 86 9.67 -14.09 21.27
CA THR A 86 10.56 -14.13 20.11
C THR A 86 11.65 -13.06 20.22
N MET A 87 12.74 -13.23 19.49
CA MET A 87 13.82 -12.24 19.39
C MET A 87 13.71 -11.50 18.05
N LEU A 88 13.45 -10.19 18.08
CA LEU A 88 13.47 -9.34 16.89
C LEU A 88 14.48 -8.20 17.11
N TYR A 89 15.42 -7.99 16.18
CA TYR A 89 16.41 -6.91 16.31
C TYR A 89 17.20 -6.92 17.64
N GLY A 90 17.48 -8.10 18.19
CA GLY A 90 18.26 -8.27 19.43
C GLY A 90 17.52 -8.00 20.74
N LYS A 91 16.19 -7.76 20.71
CA LYS A 91 15.36 -7.60 21.92
C LYS A 91 14.36 -8.74 22.08
N ARG A 92 13.88 -8.99 23.32
CA ARG A 92 12.83 -9.98 23.64
C ARG A 92 11.45 -9.38 23.40
N TYR A 93 10.56 -10.12 22.72
CA TYR A 93 9.20 -9.70 22.38
C TYR A 93 8.20 -10.76 22.79
N ASP A 94 7.13 -10.38 23.47
CA ASP A 94 6.01 -11.27 23.76
C ASP A 94 5.25 -11.58 22.46
N MET A 95 4.97 -12.86 22.17
CA MET A 95 4.22 -13.27 20.98
C MET A 95 2.70 -13.15 21.17
N ASP A 96 2.20 -13.23 22.40
CA ASP A 96 0.77 -13.31 22.70
C ASP A 96 0.14 -11.94 23.00
N ILE A 97 0.96 -10.92 23.23
CA ILE A 97 0.48 -9.54 23.35
C ILE A 97 0.71 -8.83 22.02
N ARG A 98 -0.33 -8.84 21.17
CA ARG A 98 -0.52 -7.88 20.08
C ARG A 98 -0.69 -6.46 20.65
N ASN A 99 0.31 -5.94 21.34
CA ASN A 99 0.36 -4.56 21.77
C ASN A 99 0.64 -3.71 20.52
N ASP A 100 -0.13 -2.65 20.32
CA ASP A 100 0.04 -1.69 19.22
C ASP A 100 1.51 -1.23 19.09
N SER A 101 2.23 -1.15 20.21
CA SER A 101 3.67 -0.82 20.24
C SER A 101 4.55 -1.87 19.57
N HIS A 102 4.28 -3.16 19.77
CA HIS A 102 5.02 -4.25 19.10
C HIS A 102 4.76 -4.20 17.60
N ASN A 103 3.49 -4.14 17.20
CA ASN A 103 3.10 -4.13 15.79
C ASN A 103 3.69 -2.90 15.07
N LEU A 104 3.76 -1.76 15.77
CA LEU A 104 4.41 -0.56 15.28
C LEU A 104 5.91 -0.77 15.05
N ILE A 105 6.65 -1.25 16.06
CA ILE A 105 8.10 -1.52 15.95
C ILE A 105 8.39 -2.53 14.84
N HIS A 106 7.65 -3.64 14.79
CA HIS A 106 7.80 -4.65 13.75
C HIS A 106 7.58 -4.05 12.36
N SER A 107 6.50 -3.27 12.19
CA SER A 107 6.15 -2.66 10.90
C SER A 107 7.17 -1.60 10.44
N ILE A 108 7.70 -0.80 11.37
CA ILE A 108 8.81 0.13 11.08
C ILE A 108 10.06 -0.65 10.67
N GLY A 109 10.35 -1.78 11.33
CA GLY A 109 11.44 -2.67 10.94
C GLY A 109 11.24 -3.28 9.55
N VAL A 110 10.01 -3.65 9.17
CA VAL A 110 9.67 -4.10 7.80
C VAL A 110 9.89 -2.97 6.80
N LEU A 111 9.47 -1.74 7.10
CA LEU A 111 9.74 -0.56 6.26
C LEU A 111 11.24 -0.35 6.07
N LEU A 112 12.02 -0.40 7.15
CA LEU A 112 13.48 -0.27 7.09
C LEU A 112 14.09 -1.33 6.17
N LYS A 113 13.69 -2.60 6.33
CA LYS A 113 14.17 -3.71 5.51
C LYS A 113 13.84 -3.53 4.03
N ILE A 114 12.61 -3.09 3.71
CA ILE A 114 12.22 -2.79 2.32
C ILE A 114 13.15 -1.71 1.75
N LEU A 115 13.35 -0.61 2.46
CA LEU A 115 14.21 0.49 2.02
C LEU A 115 15.67 0.06 1.84
N GLU A 116 16.24 -0.66 2.81
CA GLU A 116 17.61 -1.17 2.75
C GLU A 116 17.81 -2.12 1.56
N THR A 117 16.86 -3.04 1.34
CA THR A 117 16.91 -3.99 0.22
C THR A 117 16.88 -3.26 -1.13
N GLU A 118 16.00 -2.27 -1.28
CA GLU A 118 15.94 -1.50 -2.51
C GLU A 118 17.17 -0.61 -2.70
N GLN A 119 17.70 -0.04 -1.62
CA GLN A 119 18.92 0.75 -1.69
C GLN A 119 20.14 -0.08 -2.12
N GLU A 120 20.30 -1.29 -1.58
CA GLU A 120 21.37 -2.23 -1.96
C GLU A 120 21.27 -2.63 -3.44
N LYS A 121 20.05 -2.74 -3.97
CA LYS A 121 19.78 -3.12 -5.36
C LYS A 121 19.65 -1.95 -6.32
N ASN A 122 19.83 -0.70 -5.85
CA ASN A 122 19.53 0.52 -6.60
C ASN A 122 18.09 0.56 -7.16
N GLY A 123 17.14 -0.04 -6.43
CA GLY A 123 15.72 -0.07 -6.74
C GLY A 123 14.94 1.07 -6.11
N SER A 124 13.65 1.05 -6.41
CA SER A 124 12.68 2.04 -5.97
C SER A 124 11.73 1.46 -4.92
N VAL A 125 11.32 2.30 -3.97
CA VAL A 125 10.22 1.99 -3.05
C VAL A 125 9.01 2.80 -3.45
N TRP A 126 7.90 2.11 -3.75
CA TRP A 126 6.66 2.72 -4.21
C TRP A 126 5.67 2.89 -3.08
N PHE A 127 5.08 4.07 -2.96
CA PHE A 127 4.00 4.38 -2.04
C PHE A 127 2.72 4.55 -2.85
N TYR A 128 1.87 3.53 -2.85
CA TYR A 128 0.63 3.50 -3.62
C TYR A 128 -0.57 3.90 -2.76
N ASN A 129 -1.19 5.02 -3.10
CA ASN A 129 -2.42 5.51 -2.48
C ASN A 129 -3.64 4.73 -2.97
N MET A 130 -4.50 4.36 -2.03
CA MET A 130 -5.71 3.55 -2.24
C MET A 130 -7.02 4.33 -2.09
N SER A 131 -6.98 5.67 -2.08
CA SER A 131 -8.18 6.50 -1.85
C SER A 131 -9.31 6.27 -2.87
N ALA A 132 -9.00 5.76 -4.07
CA ALA A 132 -9.98 5.42 -5.10
C ALA A 132 -10.58 4.00 -4.95
N VAL A 133 -10.13 3.20 -3.98
CA VAL A 133 -10.52 1.79 -3.84
C VAL A 133 -11.52 1.62 -2.70
N ASP A 134 -12.80 1.77 -3.03
CA ASP A 134 -13.92 1.32 -2.19
C ASP A 134 -14.25 -0.17 -2.45
N ASP A 135 -15.28 -0.70 -1.80
CA ASP A 135 -15.65 -2.12 -1.90
C ASP A 135 -16.00 -2.56 -3.33
N ILE A 136 -16.64 -1.69 -4.12
CA ILE A 136 -17.04 -1.98 -5.50
C ILE A 136 -15.80 -1.91 -6.40
N ASN A 137 -15.00 -0.86 -6.25
CA ASN A 137 -13.78 -0.65 -7.03
C ASN A 137 -12.76 -1.76 -6.75
N LEU A 138 -12.65 -2.24 -5.51
CA LEU A 138 -11.83 -3.39 -5.17
C LEU A 138 -12.26 -4.66 -5.92
N ARG A 139 -13.56 -4.87 -6.10
CA ARG A 139 -14.07 -6.03 -6.86
C ARG A 139 -13.81 -5.90 -8.36
N ILE A 140 -13.99 -4.70 -8.92
CA ILE A 140 -13.61 -4.41 -10.32
C ILE A 140 -12.13 -4.74 -10.53
N LEU A 141 -11.27 -4.26 -9.63
CA LEU A 141 -9.83 -4.49 -9.74
C LEU A 141 -9.46 -5.97 -9.55
N ARG A 142 -10.08 -6.69 -8.61
CA ARG A 142 -9.93 -8.14 -8.44
C ARG A 142 -10.28 -8.91 -9.70
N LEU A 143 -11.37 -8.53 -10.35
CA LEU A 143 -11.79 -9.16 -11.60
C LEU A 143 -10.76 -8.94 -12.70
N ILE A 144 -10.37 -7.68 -12.93
CA ILE A 144 -9.41 -7.31 -13.97
C ILE A 144 -8.05 -7.97 -13.73
N LYS A 145 -7.58 -8.01 -12.48
CA LYS A 145 -6.32 -8.67 -12.11
C LYS A 145 -6.38 -10.19 -12.30
N ARG A 146 -7.49 -10.84 -11.91
CA ARG A 146 -7.66 -12.30 -12.03
C ARG A 146 -7.81 -12.78 -13.47
N ALA A 147 -8.43 -11.99 -14.32
CA ALA A 147 -8.56 -12.33 -15.74
C ALA A 147 -7.16 -12.50 -16.37
N GLY A 148 -6.16 -11.75 -15.91
CA GLY A 148 -4.80 -11.76 -16.47
C GLY A 148 -4.74 -11.21 -17.89
N GLU A 149 -5.89 -10.84 -18.46
CA GLU A 149 -6.09 -10.32 -19.81
C GLU A 149 -7.12 -9.19 -19.80
N ALA A 150 -7.34 -8.64 -20.99
CA ALA A 150 -8.21 -7.50 -21.23
C ALA A 150 -9.69 -7.82 -20.92
N VAL A 151 -10.35 -7.02 -20.07
CA VAL A 151 -11.76 -7.22 -19.72
C VAL A 151 -12.64 -6.13 -20.33
N THR A 152 -13.82 -6.48 -20.84
CA THR A 152 -14.80 -5.52 -21.37
C THR A 152 -15.73 -5.01 -20.27
N LEU A 153 -16.41 -3.87 -20.52
CA LEU A 153 -17.41 -3.34 -19.58
C LEU A 153 -18.52 -4.36 -19.28
N ASP A 154 -19.02 -5.07 -20.30
CA ASP A 154 -20.09 -6.05 -20.12
C ASP A 154 -19.68 -7.20 -19.19
N ALA A 155 -18.46 -7.72 -19.34
CA ALA A 155 -17.92 -8.75 -18.46
C ALA A 155 -17.76 -8.26 -17.01
N ILE A 156 -17.40 -6.99 -16.82
CA ILE A 156 -17.34 -6.34 -15.50
C ILE A 156 -18.75 -6.21 -14.92
N ALA A 157 -19.70 -5.71 -15.71
CA ALA A 157 -21.08 -5.52 -15.30
C ALA A 157 -21.73 -6.85 -14.90
N ASP A 158 -21.55 -7.91 -15.69
CA ASP A 158 -22.12 -9.23 -15.41
C ASP A 158 -21.56 -9.85 -14.14
N THR A 159 -20.26 -9.71 -13.89
CA THR A 159 -19.62 -10.19 -12.66
C THR A 159 -20.14 -9.45 -11.43
N ILE A 160 -20.27 -8.13 -11.51
CA ILE A 160 -20.81 -7.32 -10.41
C ILE A 160 -22.29 -7.66 -10.19
N LYS A 161 -23.04 -7.92 -11.27
CA LYS A 161 -24.45 -8.30 -11.20
C LYS A 161 -24.70 -9.59 -10.44
N MET A 162 -23.86 -10.60 -10.66
CA MET A 162 -23.95 -11.86 -9.93
C MET A 162 -23.65 -11.72 -8.43
N ALA A 163 -22.86 -10.71 -8.04
CA ALA A 163 -22.45 -10.50 -6.66
C ALA A 163 -23.38 -9.56 -5.85
N TYR A 164 -24.12 -8.66 -6.51
CA TYR A 164 -24.99 -7.65 -5.87
C TYR A 164 -26.39 -7.62 -6.48
N ALA A 165 -27.13 -8.74 -6.38
CA ALA A 165 -28.50 -8.87 -6.91
C ALA A 165 -29.53 -7.81 -6.42
N HIS A 166 -29.16 -6.96 -5.44
CA HIS A 166 -30.06 -5.96 -4.85
C HIS A 166 -29.58 -4.50 -4.91
N GLN A 167 -28.36 -4.22 -5.39
CA GLN A 167 -27.83 -2.85 -5.59
C GLN A 167 -26.82 -2.83 -6.74
N LEU A 168 -27.34 -2.80 -7.97
CA LEU A 168 -26.52 -2.78 -9.18
C LEU A 168 -26.13 -1.34 -9.52
N PRO A 169 -24.83 -1.04 -9.68
CA PRO A 169 -24.42 0.20 -10.32
C PRO A 169 -25.00 0.25 -11.73
N SER A 170 -25.46 1.42 -12.18
CA SER A 170 -25.81 1.61 -13.59
C SER A 170 -24.56 1.46 -14.47
N ASN A 171 -24.74 1.27 -15.78
CA ASN A 171 -23.60 1.28 -16.70
C ASN A 171 -22.83 2.60 -16.65
N ASP A 172 -23.52 3.72 -16.45
CA ASP A 172 -22.89 5.04 -16.28
C ASP A 172 -22.06 5.09 -15.00
N GLU A 173 -22.57 4.55 -13.88
CA GLU A 173 -21.80 4.47 -12.63
C GLU A 173 -20.57 3.56 -12.76
N LEU A 174 -20.69 2.44 -13.48
CA LEU A 174 -19.53 1.58 -13.79
C LEU A 174 -18.48 2.32 -14.62
N TRP A 175 -18.91 3.11 -15.61
CA TRP A 175 -18.01 3.95 -16.39
C TRP A 175 -17.29 4.99 -15.54
N GLU A 176 -18.00 5.68 -14.65
CA GLU A 176 -17.41 6.66 -13.73
C GLU A 176 -16.38 6.00 -12.80
N ARG A 177 -16.68 4.80 -12.29
CA ARG A 177 -15.77 4.02 -11.44
C ARG A 177 -14.53 3.57 -12.20
N LEU A 178 -14.67 3.09 -13.43
CA LEU A 178 -13.54 2.73 -14.30
C LEU A 178 -12.69 3.95 -14.65
N ALA A 179 -13.31 5.09 -14.95
CA ALA A 179 -12.61 6.35 -15.17
C ALA A 179 -11.83 6.80 -13.93
N LEU A 180 -12.41 6.65 -12.72
CA LEU A 180 -11.74 6.93 -11.46
C LEU A 180 -10.54 5.99 -11.22
N LEU A 181 -10.71 4.69 -11.42
CA LEU A 181 -9.64 3.69 -11.29
C LEU A 181 -8.51 3.94 -12.28
N ARG A 182 -8.83 4.34 -13.51
CA ARG A 182 -7.86 4.74 -14.53
C ARG A 182 -7.11 6.01 -14.14
N ALA A 183 -7.83 7.04 -13.69
CA ALA A 183 -7.23 8.30 -13.24
C ALA A 183 -6.26 8.10 -12.06
N ASN A 184 -6.45 7.04 -11.26
CA ASN A 184 -5.58 6.65 -10.16
C ASN A 184 -4.58 5.54 -10.54
N TYR A 185 -4.39 5.31 -11.84
CA TYR A 185 -3.41 4.40 -12.41
C TYR A 185 -3.51 2.95 -11.91
N PHE A 186 -4.70 2.48 -11.54
CA PHE A 186 -4.93 1.06 -11.22
C PHE A 186 -5.22 0.23 -12.47
N ILE A 187 -5.82 0.84 -13.48
CA ILE A 187 -6.15 0.18 -14.75
C ILE A 187 -5.75 1.08 -15.92
N ALA A 188 -5.49 0.45 -17.05
CA ALA A 188 -5.33 1.10 -18.35
C ALA A 188 -6.43 0.63 -19.30
N ASP A 189 -6.83 1.47 -20.24
CA ASP A 189 -7.73 1.10 -21.33
C ASP A 189 -7.04 1.08 -22.68
N SER A 190 -7.57 0.27 -23.60
CA SER A 190 -7.23 0.32 -25.01
C SER A 190 -8.50 0.13 -25.86
N LEU A 191 -8.52 0.76 -27.03
CA LEU A 191 -9.58 0.55 -28.01
C LEU A 191 -9.25 -0.68 -28.86
N ALA A 192 -10.08 -1.72 -28.78
CA ALA A 192 -9.93 -2.90 -29.61
C ALA A 192 -10.57 -2.71 -31.00
N GLU A 193 -10.28 -3.62 -31.93
CA GLU A 193 -11.00 -3.72 -33.20
C GLU A 193 -12.51 -3.81 -32.95
N GLY A 194 -13.30 -3.02 -33.68
CA GLY A 194 -14.74 -2.89 -33.47
C GLY A 194 -15.16 -1.82 -32.46
N GLY A 195 -14.24 -1.03 -31.91
CA GLY A 195 -14.55 0.12 -31.05
C GLY A 195 -14.88 -0.26 -29.59
N VAL A 196 -14.65 -1.51 -29.21
CA VAL A 196 -14.88 -1.98 -27.84
C VAL A 196 -13.69 -1.60 -26.96
N VAL A 197 -13.96 -0.88 -25.87
CA VAL A 197 -12.94 -0.53 -24.87
C VAL A 197 -12.65 -1.75 -24.00
N LYS A 198 -11.35 -2.06 -23.85
CA LYS A 198 -10.86 -3.13 -22.98
C LYS A 198 -9.99 -2.57 -21.87
N TRP A 199 -10.09 -3.16 -20.68
CA TRP A 199 -9.40 -2.73 -19.46
C TRP A 199 -8.37 -3.74 -19.00
N TYR A 200 -7.21 -3.26 -18.55
CA TYR A 200 -6.06 -4.05 -18.14
C TYR A 200 -5.56 -3.61 -16.76
N PRO A 201 -5.04 -4.52 -15.93
CA PRO A 201 -4.39 -4.13 -14.69
C PRO A 201 -3.07 -3.42 -15.00
N THR A 202 -2.77 -2.33 -14.29
CA THR A 202 -1.44 -1.72 -14.30
C THR A 202 -0.50 -2.44 -13.33
N GLU A 203 0.78 -2.07 -13.37
CA GLU A 203 1.79 -2.55 -12.41
C GLU A 203 1.36 -2.32 -10.95
N LYS A 204 0.75 -1.15 -10.65
CA LYS A 204 0.20 -0.83 -9.32
C LYS A 204 -0.80 -1.88 -8.84
N SER A 205 -1.77 -2.24 -9.69
CA SER A 205 -2.78 -3.27 -9.35
C SER A 205 -2.18 -4.66 -9.20
N ILE A 206 -1.15 -4.98 -9.99
CA ILE A 206 -0.48 -6.28 -9.93
C ILE A 206 0.29 -6.41 -8.60
N ARG A 207 1.06 -5.40 -8.21
CA ARG A 207 1.91 -5.42 -7.00
C ARG A 207 1.11 -5.51 -5.70
N ILE A 208 -0.03 -4.82 -5.62
CA ILE A 208 -0.83 -4.78 -4.39
C ILE A 208 -1.62 -6.07 -4.25
N GLN A 209 -1.15 -7.00 -3.41
CA GLN A 209 -1.74 -8.35 -3.24
C GLN A 209 -3.23 -8.42 -2.82
N PRO A 210 -3.79 -7.51 -1.99
CA PRO A 210 -5.20 -7.60 -1.60
C PRO A 210 -6.19 -7.19 -2.71
N ILE A 211 -5.69 -6.61 -3.80
CA ILE A 211 -6.39 -6.46 -5.08
C ILE A 211 -6.25 -7.77 -5.85
#